data_AF-A0A6B3EIR2-F1
#
_entry.id   AF-A0A6B3EIR2-F1
#
_cell.length_a   1.000
_cell.length_b   1.000
_cell.length_c   1.000
_cell.angle_alpha   90.00
_cell.angle_beta   90.00
_cell.angle_gamma   90.00
#
_symmetry.space_group_name_H-M   'P 1'
#
loop_
_entity.id
_entity.type
_entity.pdbx_description
1 polymer ?
#
loop_
_entity_poly.entity_id
_entity_poly.type
_entity_poly.pdbx_seq_one_letter_code
_entity_poly.pdbx_strand_id
1 'polypeptide(L)' 'MPAVTVENPLTLPRVTVPAEAQARPVLGVTTAPSGFEGEGFPVRRAFAGIDYRHLDPFIMMD' A
#
# COMPACT_ATOMS: atom_id res chain seq x y z
N MET A 1 14.83 -17.04 4.11
CA MET A 1 14.48 -16.67 5.49
C MET A 1 13.57 -17.74 6.05
N PRO A 2 13.78 -18.25 7.27
CA PRO A 2 12.86 -19.19 7.88
C PRO A 2 11.52 -18.50 8.18
N ALA A 3 10.41 -19.22 7.95
CA ALA A 3 9.09 -18.72 8.33
C ALA A 3 8.99 -18.66 9.86
N VAL A 4 8.58 -17.51 10.40
CA VAL A 4 8.34 -17.34 11.83
C VAL A 4 6.85 -17.54 12.07
N THR A 5 6.50 -18.59 12.82
CA THR A 5 5.13 -18.84 13.27
C THR A 5 4.93 -18.20 14.63
N VAL A 6 3.94 -17.32 14.75
CA VAL A 6 3.53 -16.70 16.01
C VAL A 6 2.20 -17.31 16.47
N GLU A 7 2.00 -17.41 17.78
CA GLU A 7 0.75 -17.93 18.36
C GLU A 7 -0.45 -17.05 18.01
N ASN A 8 -0.24 -15.73 17.97
CA ASN A 8 -1.26 -14.77 17.59
C ASN A 8 -0.66 -13.62 16.75
N PRO A 9 -1.01 -13.51 15.45
CA PRO A 9 -0.51 -12.47 14.55
C PRO A 9 -1.05 -11.06 14.85
N LEU A 10 -1.96 -10.91 15.83
CA LEU A 10 -2.58 -9.65 16.23
C LEU A 10 -2.06 -9.12 17.58
N THR A 11 -0.93 -9.62 18.08
CA THR A 11 -0.36 -9.25 19.39
C THR A 11 0.33 -7.88 19.44
N LEU A 12 0.44 -7.19 18.30
CA LEU A 12 1.08 -5.87 18.24
C LEU A 12 0.23 -4.81 18.97
N PRO A 13 0.88 -3.86 19.68
CA PRO A 13 0.19 -2.70 20.24
C PRO A 13 -0.60 -1.95 19.16
N ARG A 14 -1.84 -1.55 19.47
CA ARG A 14 -2.63 -0.70 18.58
C ARG A 14 -2.02 0.69 18.54
N VAL A 15 -1.90 1.24 17.33
CA VAL A 15 -1.52 2.64 17.13
C VAL A 15 -2.77 3.50 17.34
N THR A 16 -2.73 4.42 18.30
CA THR A 16 -3.81 5.40 18.53
C THR A 16 -3.55 6.67 17.74
N VAL A 17 -4.61 7.24 17.16
CA VAL A 17 -4.53 8.52 16.47
C VAL A 17 -4.57 9.65 17.52
N PRO A 18 -3.64 10.64 17.49
CA PRO A 18 -3.71 11.81 18.36
C PRO A 18 -5.01 12.61 18.15
N ALA A 19 -5.56 13.19 19.21
CA ALA A 19 -6.86 13.89 19.15
C ALA A 19 -6.82 15.14 18.24
N GLU A 20 -5.64 15.75 18.13
CA GLU A 20 -5.33 16.92 17.32
C GLU A 20 -4.94 16.57 15.87
N ALA A 21 -4.89 15.29 15.50
CA ALA A 21 -4.50 14.87 14.16
C ALA A 21 -5.54 15.30 13.12
N GLN A 22 -5.06 15.84 12.01
CA GLN A 22 -5.91 16.21 10.86
C GLN A 22 -5.71 15.22 9.72
N ALA A 23 -6.83 14.84 9.08
CA ALA A 23 -6.77 14.01 7.88
C ALA A 23 -6.06 14.76 6.74
N ARG A 24 -5.12 14.08 6.07
CA ARG A 24 -4.48 14.62 4.87
C ARG A 24 -5.51 14.70 3.73
N PRO A 25 -5.50 15.78 2.91
CA PRO A 25 -6.42 15.88 1.80
C PRO A 25 -6.11 14.85 0.71
N VAL A 26 -7.14 14.44 -0.04
CA VAL A 26 -6.96 13.63 -1.25
C VAL A 26 -6.41 14.54 -2.35
N LEU A 27 -5.24 14.19 -2.89
CA LEU A 27 -4.59 14.97 -3.95
C LEU A 27 -5.17 14.66 -5.34
N GLY A 28 -5.71 13.45 -5.53
CA GLY A 28 -6.31 13.02 -6.79
C GLY A 28 -6.90 11.61 -6.70
N VAL A 29 -7.76 11.28 -7.66
CA VAL A 29 -8.36 9.96 -7.83
C VAL A 29 -8.14 9.52 -9.27
N THR A 30 -7.55 8.35 -9.45
CA THR A 30 -7.28 7.78 -10.78
C THR A 30 -7.67 6.30 -10.80
N THR A 31 -7.91 5.78 -12.01
CA THR A 31 -8.22 4.36 -12.21
C THR A 31 -6.93 3.61 -12.54
N ALA A 32 -6.62 2.58 -11.75
CA ALA A 32 -5.44 1.75 -11.98
C ALA A 32 -5.55 0.99 -13.32
N PRO A 33 -4.57 1.14 -14.24
CA PRO A 33 -4.54 0.37 -15.47
C PRO A 33 -4.37 -1.13 -15.17
N SER A 34 -5.12 -1.97 -15.89
CA SER A 34 -4.98 -3.42 -15.83
C SER A 34 -3.87 -3.92 -16.74
N GLY A 35 -3.26 -5.04 -16.37
CA GLY A 35 -2.30 -5.76 -17.18
C GLY A 35 -2.20 -7.21 -16.76
N PHE A 36 -1.23 -7.91 -17.34
CA PHE A 36 -0.84 -9.27 -16.95
C PHE A 36 0.65 -9.29 -16.65
N GLU A 37 1.04 -9.96 -15.57
CA GLU A 37 2.45 -10.12 -15.15
C GLU A 37 2.79 -11.61 -14.87
N GLY A 38 4.07 -11.96 -14.94
CA GLY A 38 4.54 -13.35 -14.78
C GLY A 38 3.87 -14.30 -15.79
N GLU A 39 3.38 -15.43 -15.29
CA GLU A 39 2.67 -16.48 -16.07
C GLU A 39 1.20 -16.10 -16.40
N GLY A 40 0.93 -14.82 -16.67
CA GLY A 40 -0.41 -14.34 -17.01
C GLY A 40 -1.30 -14.00 -15.81
N PHE A 41 -0.72 -13.58 -14.69
CA PHE A 41 -1.46 -13.12 -13.53
C PHE A 41 -2.09 -11.75 -13.82
N PRO A 42 -3.42 -11.58 -13.68
CA PRO A 42 -4.05 -10.28 -13.86
C PRO A 42 -3.71 -9.35 -12.70
N VAL A 43 -3.25 -8.13 -13.01
CA VAL A 43 -2.83 -7.13 -12.01
C VAL A 43 -3.46 -5.76 -12.26
N ARG A 44 -3.43 -4.88 -11.25
CA ARG A 44 -3.89 -3.49 -11.33
C ARG A 44 -2.82 -2.55 -10.79
N ARG A 45 -2.02 -1.97 -11.69
CA ARG A 45 -0.87 -1.11 -11.31
C ARG A 45 -1.32 0.19 -10.65
N ALA A 46 -1.54 0.16 -9.35
CA ALA A 46 -2.18 1.22 -8.57
C ALA A 46 -1.36 2.52 -8.55
N PHE A 47 -0.03 2.40 -8.58
CA PHE A 47 0.88 3.55 -8.58
C PHE A 47 1.29 4.02 -9.97
N ALA A 48 0.76 3.41 -11.03
CA ALA A 48 1.10 3.80 -12.39
C ALA A 48 0.76 5.28 -12.66
N GLY A 49 1.77 6.06 -13.03
CA GLY A 49 1.62 7.47 -13.40
C GLY A 49 1.54 8.45 -12.22
N ILE A 50 1.72 8.00 -10.98
CA ILE A 50 1.80 8.89 -9.81
C ILE A 50 3.26 9.33 -9.60
N ASP A 51 3.48 10.61 -9.29
CA ASP A 51 4.80 11.15 -8.97
C ASP A 51 5.37 10.49 -7.69
N TYR A 52 6.60 9.98 -7.76
CA TYR A 52 7.26 9.27 -6.65
C TYR A 52 7.37 10.10 -5.36
N ARG A 53 7.41 11.44 -5.45
CA ARG A 53 7.40 12.31 -4.25
C ARG A 53 6.12 12.16 -3.43
N HIS A 54 5.05 11.67 -4.03
CA HIS A 54 3.79 11.35 -3.35
C HIS A 54 3.70 9.89 -2.91
N LEU A 55 4.65 9.04 -3.30
CA LEU A 55 4.66 7.60 -3.03
C LEU A 55 5.75 7.16 -2.05
N ASP A 56 6.82 7.93 -1.83
CA ASP A 56 7.90 7.59 -0.89
C ASP A 56 7.37 7.09 0.46
N PRO A 57 7.78 5.91 0.96
CA PRO A 57 8.86 5.02 0.49
C PRO A 57 8.43 3.89 -0.46
N PHE A 58 7.22 3.94 -0.98
CA PHE A 58 6.69 2.90 -1.85
C PHE A 58 7.19 3.01 -3.28
N ILE A 59 7.55 1.86 -3.86
CA ILE A 59 8.16 1.77 -5.19
C ILE A 59 7.16 1.25 -6.23
N MET A 60 6.29 0.31 -5.85
CA MET A 60 5.31 -0.33 -6.73
C MET A 60 4.15 -0.89 -5.91
N MET A 61 2.95 -0.90 -6.50
CA MET A 61 1.78 -1.58 -5.97
C MET A 61 0.88 -1.97 -7.14
N ASP A 62 0.47 -3.24 -7.13
CA ASP A 62 -0.38 -3.92 -8.12
C ASP A 62 -1.65 -4.49 -7.47
#